data_AF-M5PEE7-F1
#
_entry.id   AF-M5PEE7-F1
#
_cell.length_a   1.000
_cell.length_b   1.000
_cell.length_c   1.000
_cell.angle_alpha   90.00
_cell.angle_beta   90.00
_cell.angle_gamma   90.00
#
_symmetry.space_group_name_H-M   'P 1'
#
loop_
_entity.id
_entity.type
_entity.pdbx_description
1 polymer ?
#
loop_
_entity_poly.entity_id
_entity_poly.type
_entity_poly.pdbx_seq_one_letter_code
_entity_poly.pdbx_strand_id
1 'polypeptide(L)'
;MKVYEAKTLITAMEARSGEYRKIRGKFVELRKAFMGMADLGDDFQGKGADNIKAFYREHAAIVDEWLDMIDMQIAFLDSISAAAEEAGLGEDTFVDIAFLEQELAQADEKSKAIVARQKKTLEAIFQGITDMIDLQAFSTADFNRHMSASKVKRECTVDKIEQLDSQFKKEYGTSEASQDHISARGKALMEAAGQEKKAQPIHFNEKAYYGSKAFKQSDEILKKTREYLAIKKEVAEKRRMKELKAKLEKVSDPDEYLEIVKEIGYENLDLAEKQYVLQLEQMNSRKRNGEQA
;
A
#
# COMPACT_ATOMS: atom_id res chain seq x y z
N MET A 1 -3.35 23.44 8.77
CA MET A 1 -2.35 22.78 9.64
C MET A 1 -1.79 21.58 8.87
N LYS A 2 -0.48 21.50 8.62
CA LYS A 2 0.17 20.39 7.89
C LYS A 2 0.70 19.41 8.95
N VAL A 3 -0.05 18.35 9.23
CA VAL A 3 0.25 17.36 10.26
C VAL A 3 0.24 15.98 9.63
N TYR A 4 1.19 15.15 10.05
CA TYR A 4 1.21 13.72 9.77
C TYR A 4 0.85 12.95 11.05
N GLU A 5 -0.20 12.14 10.97
CA GLU A 5 -0.66 11.29 12.07
C GLU A 5 -0.90 9.88 11.52
N ALA A 6 0.08 9.00 11.72
CA ALA A 6 0.11 7.68 11.10
C ALA A 6 -1.10 6.84 11.49
N LYS A 7 -1.44 6.78 12.78
CA LYS A 7 -2.59 6.03 13.29
C LYS A 7 -3.91 6.39 12.62
N THR A 8 -4.20 7.69 12.53
CA THR A 8 -5.43 8.19 11.90
C THR A 8 -5.45 7.88 10.40
N LEU A 9 -4.31 8.06 9.71
CA LEU A 9 -4.16 7.67 8.30
C LEU A 9 -4.42 6.17 8.11
N ILE A 10 -3.70 5.31 8.83
CA ILE A 10 -3.78 3.85 8.70
C ILE A 10 -5.20 3.35 8.97
N THR A 11 -5.81 3.81 10.07
CA THR A 11 -7.20 3.46 10.42
C THR A 11 -8.18 3.83 9.31
N ALA A 12 -8.04 5.01 8.71
CA ALA A 12 -8.89 5.44 7.61
C ALA A 12 -8.69 4.58 6.35
N MET A 13 -7.45 4.20 6.04
CA MET A 13 -7.14 3.36 4.88
C MET A 13 -7.66 1.93 5.06
N GLU A 14 -7.55 1.35 6.26
CA GLU A 14 -8.10 0.04 6.60
C GLU A 14 -9.63 0.03 6.49
N ALA A 15 -10.30 1.06 7.05
CA ALA A 15 -11.74 1.22 6.94
C ALA A 15 -12.18 1.29 5.48
N ARG A 16 -11.48 2.09 4.67
CA ARG A 16 -11.76 2.24 3.24
C ARG A 16 -11.52 0.95 2.46
N SER A 17 -10.45 0.23 2.75
CA SER A 17 -10.18 -1.10 2.17
C SER A 17 -11.30 -2.08 2.50
N GLY A 18 -11.81 -2.05 3.75
CA GLY A 18 -12.99 -2.81 4.17
C GLY A 18 -14.25 -2.50 3.35
N GLU A 19 -14.50 -1.23 2.99
CA GLU A 19 -15.59 -0.85 2.10
C GLU A 19 -15.42 -1.42 0.68
N TYR A 20 -14.19 -1.38 0.14
CA TYR A 20 -13.89 -1.96 -1.16
C TYR A 20 -14.10 -3.48 -1.17
N ARG A 21 -13.74 -4.20 -0.10
CA ARG A 21 -14.03 -5.65 0.00
C ARG A 21 -15.54 -5.93 -0.01
N LYS A 22 -16.34 -5.08 0.67
CA LYS A 22 -17.82 -5.22 0.67
C LYS A 22 -18.41 -4.95 -0.72
N ILE A 23 -17.97 -3.90 -1.41
CA ILE A 23 -18.49 -3.60 -2.76
C ILE A 23 -18.03 -4.65 -3.78
N ARG A 24 -16.81 -5.18 -3.64
CA ARG A 24 -16.31 -6.30 -4.45
C ARG A 24 -17.28 -7.48 -4.43
N GLY A 25 -17.76 -7.88 -3.26
CA GLY A 25 -18.75 -8.96 -3.12
C GLY A 25 -20.03 -8.69 -3.90
N LYS A 26 -20.52 -7.43 -3.90
CA LYS A 26 -21.69 -7.04 -4.71
C LYS A 26 -21.41 -7.12 -6.22
N PHE A 27 -20.20 -6.76 -6.66
CA PHE A 27 -19.80 -6.87 -8.06
C PHE A 27 -19.67 -8.33 -8.50
N VAL A 28 -19.22 -9.24 -7.64
CA VAL A 28 -19.24 -10.69 -7.91
C VAL A 28 -20.68 -11.18 -8.15
N GLU A 29 -21.64 -10.76 -7.33
CA GLU A 29 -23.05 -11.12 -7.54
C GLU A 29 -23.64 -10.48 -8.80
N LEU A 30 -23.29 -9.22 -9.08
CA LEU A 30 -23.69 -8.54 -10.33
C LEU A 30 -23.15 -9.25 -11.57
N ARG A 31 -21.89 -9.68 -11.54
CA ARG A 31 -21.27 -10.49 -12.60
C ARG A 31 -22.06 -11.77 -12.86
N LYS A 32 -22.40 -12.49 -11.78
CA LYS A 32 -23.20 -13.74 -11.87
C LYS A 32 -24.57 -13.48 -12.47
N ALA A 33 -25.24 -12.39 -12.08
CA ALA A 33 -26.54 -12.02 -12.64
C ALA A 33 -26.45 -11.75 -14.15
N PHE A 34 -25.44 -10.99 -14.60
CA PHE A 34 -25.21 -10.75 -16.03
C PHE A 34 -24.87 -12.04 -16.80
N MET A 35 -24.01 -12.90 -16.24
CA MET A 35 -23.73 -14.20 -16.85
C MET A 35 -24.96 -15.10 -16.93
N GLY A 36 -25.83 -15.10 -15.91
CA GLY A 36 -27.09 -15.85 -15.95
C GLY A 36 -28.01 -15.43 -17.11
N MET A 37 -28.01 -14.15 -17.48
CA MET A 37 -28.72 -13.67 -18.66
C MET A 37 -28.02 -14.06 -19.97
N ALA A 38 -26.69 -14.07 -19.99
CA ALA A 38 -25.89 -14.49 -21.14
C ALA A 38 -25.97 -16.01 -21.41
N ASP A 39 -26.20 -16.80 -20.36
CA ASP A 39 -26.24 -18.27 -20.37
C ASP A 39 -27.68 -18.83 -20.43
N LEU A 40 -28.68 -17.99 -20.72
CA LEU A 40 -30.05 -18.45 -20.96
C LEU A 40 -30.06 -19.55 -22.03
N GLY A 41 -30.79 -20.63 -21.76
CA GLY A 41 -30.74 -21.86 -22.55
C GLY A 41 -31.38 -21.77 -23.94
N ASP A 42 -31.51 -22.94 -24.56
CA ASP A 42 -31.92 -23.10 -25.96
C ASP A 42 -33.37 -22.66 -26.25
N ASP A 43 -34.20 -22.55 -25.20
CA ASP A 43 -35.57 -22.02 -25.31
C ASP A 43 -35.59 -20.51 -25.62
N PHE A 44 -34.50 -19.79 -25.33
CA PHE A 44 -34.34 -18.37 -25.63
C PHE A 44 -33.41 -18.18 -26.83
N GLN A 45 -33.99 -18.21 -28.02
CA GLN A 45 -33.26 -18.30 -29.30
C GLN A 45 -33.70 -17.26 -30.34
N GLY A 46 -32.93 -17.18 -31.42
CA GLY A 46 -33.11 -16.24 -32.52
C GLY A 46 -32.25 -14.99 -32.37
N LYS A 47 -32.10 -14.24 -33.46
CA LYS A 47 -31.15 -13.11 -33.55
C LYS A 47 -31.28 -12.08 -32.43
N GLY A 48 -32.51 -11.78 -31.99
CA GLY A 48 -32.76 -10.88 -30.88
C GLY A 48 -32.28 -11.45 -29.54
N ALA A 49 -32.49 -12.74 -29.31
CA ALA A 49 -32.00 -13.43 -28.12
C ALA A 49 -30.46 -13.48 -28.10
N ASP A 50 -29.83 -13.75 -29.25
CA ASP A 50 -28.36 -13.74 -29.38
C ASP A 50 -27.77 -12.37 -29.03
N ASN A 51 -28.37 -11.29 -29.56
CA ASN A 51 -27.98 -9.91 -29.22
C ASN A 51 -28.09 -9.63 -27.71
N ILE A 52 -29.18 -10.06 -27.07
CA ILE A 52 -29.40 -9.88 -25.62
C ILE A 52 -28.34 -10.65 -24.82
N LYS A 53 -28.08 -11.92 -25.17
CA LYS A 53 -27.08 -12.75 -24.50
C LYS A 53 -25.68 -12.13 -24.63
N ALA A 54 -25.31 -11.67 -25.83
CA ALA A 54 -24.03 -11.02 -26.07
C ALA A 54 -23.89 -9.69 -25.29
N PHE A 55 -24.94 -8.87 -25.26
CA PHE A 55 -24.95 -7.63 -24.49
C PHE A 55 -24.67 -7.86 -23.00
N TYR A 56 -25.33 -8.84 -22.39
CA TYR A 56 -25.10 -9.17 -20.98
C TYR A 56 -23.76 -9.85 -20.73
N ARG A 57 -23.24 -10.62 -21.68
CA ARG A 57 -21.87 -11.17 -21.61
C ARG A 57 -20.84 -10.05 -21.56
N GLU A 58 -21.01 -9.00 -22.36
CA GLU A 58 -20.11 -7.85 -22.32
C GLU A 58 -20.26 -7.02 -21.05
N HIS A 59 -21.46 -6.90 -20.49
CA HIS A 59 -21.62 -6.32 -19.16
C HIS A 59 -20.90 -7.13 -18.07
N ALA A 60 -20.96 -8.46 -18.12
CA ALA A 60 -20.20 -9.31 -17.20
C ALA A 60 -18.69 -9.11 -17.34
N ALA A 61 -18.18 -8.97 -18.57
CA ALA A 61 -16.77 -8.66 -18.82
C ALA A 61 -16.37 -7.28 -18.26
N ILE A 62 -17.21 -6.25 -18.38
CA ILE A 62 -16.98 -4.93 -17.76
C ILE A 62 -16.95 -5.03 -16.23
N VAL A 63 -17.80 -5.87 -15.65
CA VAL A 63 -17.78 -6.13 -14.21
C VAL A 63 -16.48 -6.81 -13.77
N ASP A 64 -15.91 -7.70 -14.58
CA ASP A 64 -14.57 -8.26 -14.33
C ASP A 64 -13.49 -7.16 -14.30
N GLU A 65 -13.55 -6.15 -15.18
CA GLU A 65 -12.62 -5.01 -15.13
C GLU A 65 -12.81 -4.14 -13.88
N TRP A 66 -14.06 -3.93 -13.44
CA TRP A 66 -14.34 -3.25 -12.16
C TRP A 66 -13.79 -4.04 -10.98
N LEU A 67 -13.88 -5.37 -10.99
CA LEU A 67 -13.31 -6.23 -9.95
C LEU A 67 -11.79 -6.09 -9.88
N ASP A 68 -11.10 -6.11 -11.03
CA ASP A 68 -9.65 -5.88 -11.10
C ASP A 68 -9.27 -4.48 -10.54
N MET A 69 -10.06 -3.45 -10.84
CA MET A 69 -9.82 -2.10 -10.30
C MET A 69 -10.08 -2.02 -8.78
N ILE A 70 -11.14 -2.67 -8.29
CA ILE A 70 -11.42 -2.77 -6.85
C ILE A 70 -10.28 -3.48 -6.12
N ASP A 71 -9.77 -4.58 -6.69
CA ASP A 71 -8.62 -5.31 -6.13
C ASP A 71 -7.36 -4.44 -6.12
N MET A 72 -7.15 -3.61 -7.14
CA MET A 72 -6.06 -2.62 -7.17
C MET A 72 -6.19 -1.60 -6.03
N GLN A 73 -7.40 -1.09 -5.76
CA GLN A 73 -7.63 -0.18 -4.63
C GLN A 73 -7.37 -0.84 -3.27
N ILE A 74 -7.84 -2.09 -3.09
CA ILE A 74 -7.60 -2.86 -1.86
C ILE A 74 -6.09 -3.04 -1.66
N ALA A 75 -5.37 -3.47 -2.70
CA ALA A 75 -3.93 -3.69 -2.63
C ALA A 75 -3.13 -2.42 -2.32
N PHE A 76 -3.54 -1.27 -2.88
CA PHE A 76 -2.96 0.03 -2.55
C PHE A 76 -3.17 0.36 -1.06
N LEU A 77 -4.43 0.37 -0.62
CA LEU A 77 -4.81 0.77 0.74
C LEU A 77 -4.19 -0.14 1.80
N ASP A 78 -4.19 -1.45 1.58
CA ASP A 78 -3.59 -2.43 2.49
C ASP A 78 -2.06 -2.29 2.56
N SER A 79 -1.42 -1.66 1.57
CA SER A 79 0.03 -1.46 1.55
C SER A 79 0.51 -0.23 2.33
N ILE A 80 -0.39 0.70 2.69
CA ILE A 80 -0.03 2.00 3.27
C ILE A 80 0.65 1.85 4.64
N SER A 81 0.11 1.02 5.52
CA SER A 81 0.67 0.81 6.88
C SER A 81 2.12 0.38 6.81
N ALA A 82 2.42 -0.66 6.03
CA ALA A 82 3.77 -1.17 5.92
C ALA A 82 4.72 -0.23 5.17
N ALA A 83 4.24 0.53 4.18
CA ALA A 83 5.06 1.57 3.55
C ALA A 83 5.44 2.69 4.54
N ALA A 84 4.53 3.05 5.44
CA ALA A 84 4.80 4.00 6.51
C ALA A 84 5.83 3.45 7.51
N GLU A 85 5.70 2.19 7.92
CA GLU A 85 6.69 1.51 8.77
C GLU A 85 8.09 1.46 8.12
N GLU A 86 8.16 1.09 6.83
CA GLU A 86 9.43 1.05 6.08
C GLU A 86 10.09 2.44 5.97
N ALA A 87 9.31 3.52 5.95
CA ALA A 87 9.82 4.90 5.99
C ALA A 87 10.28 5.34 7.39
N GLY A 88 10.00 4.54 8.43
CA GLY A 88 10.18 4.91 9.84
C GLY A 88 9.16 5.95 10.31
N LEU A 89 7.96 5.90 9.73
CA LEU A 89 6.79 6.72 10.02
C LEU A 89 5.61 5.82 10.46
N GLY A 90 5.92 4.80 11.26
CA GLY A 90 4.97 3.78 11.71
C GLY A 90 3.79 4.29 12.53
N GLU A 91 2.89 3.40 12.94
CA GLU A 91 1.55 3.73 13.48
C GLU A 91 1.57 4.78 14.62
N ASP A 92 2.55 4.72 15.52
CA ASP A 92 2.68 5.63 16.66
C ASP A 92 3.30 7.00 16.31
N THR A 93 3.54 7.27 15.03
CA THR A 93 4.21 8.50 14.56
C THR A 93 3.22 9.66 14.45
N PHE A 94 3.55 10.74 15.15
CA PHE A 94 2.91 12.05 15.00
C PHE A 94 3.97 13.11 14.68
N VAL A 95 3.73 13.92 13.65
CA VAL A 95 4.62 15.02 13.26
C VAL A 95 3.79 16.26 12.90
N ASP A 96 4.02 17.33 13.65
CA ASP A 96 3.59 18.68 13.25
C ASP A 96 4.64 19.28 12.33
N ILE A 97 4.36 19.25 11.02
CA ILE A 97 5.31 19.70 10.00
C ILE A 97 5.48 21.21 10.06
N ALA A 98 4.41 21.96 10.38
CA ALA A 98 4.50 23.42 10.52
C ALA A 98 5.41 23.81 11.68
N PHE A 99 5.31 23.11 12.82
CA PHE A 99 6.23 23.29 13.94
C PHE A 99 7.69 23.02 13.54
N LEU A 100 7.96 21.92 12.83
CA LEU A 100 9.31 21.58 12.38
C LEU A 100 9.88 22.61 11.40
N GLU A 101 9.11 23.02 10.40
CA GLU A 101 9.56 23.94 9.35
C GLU A 101 9.72 25.39 9.84
N GLN A 102 8.91 25.81 10.82
CA GLN A 102 8.86 27.20 11.26
C GLN A 102 9.43 27.40 12.67
N GLU A 103 8.75 26.91 13.69
CA GLU A 103 9.07 27.21 15.08
C GLU A 103 10.42 26.63 15.49
N LEU A 104 10.65 25.35 15.20
CA LEU A 104 11.89 24.67 15.52
C LEU A 104 13.07 25.20 14.70
N ALA A 105 12.82 25.58 13.44
CA ALA A 105 13.81 26.22 12.57
C ALA A 105 14.29 27.56 13.15
N GLN A 106 13.34 28.38 13.63
CA GLN A 106 13.67 29.66 14.25
C GLN A 106 14.37 29.48 15.60
N ALA A 107 13.97 28.48 16.38
CA ALA A 107 14.60 28.17 17.66
C ALA A 107 16.06 27.72 17.49
N ASP A 108 16.36 26.93 16.44
CA ASP A 108 17.72 26.53 16.05
C ASP A 108 18.61 27.77 15.80
N GLU A 109 18.17 28.66 14.91
CA GLU A 109 18.92 29.88 14.57
C GLU A 109 19.11 30.83 15.77
N LYS A 110 18.06 31.01 16.59
CA LYS A 110 18.16 31.81 17.82
C LYS A 110 19.17 31.24 18.81
N SER A 111 19.19 29.91 18.99
CA SER A 111 20.11 29.24 19.91
C SER A 111 21.56 29.42 19.48
N LYS A 112 21.86 29.27 18.18
CA LYS A 112 23.21 29.54 17.63
C LYS A 112 23.63 31.00 17.87
N ALA A 113 22.74 31.95 17.64
CA ALA A 113 23.03 33.37 17.84
C ALA A 113 23.33 33.71 19.30
N ILE A 114 22.59 33.14 20.26
CA ILE A 114 22.83 33.34 21.69
C ILE A 114 24.20 32.81 22.10
N VAL A 115 24.54 31.57 21.72
CA VAL A 115 25.83 30.96 22.07
C VAL A 115 27.00 31.73 21.45
N ALA A 116 26.88 32.12 20.18
CA ALA A 116 27.88 32.94 19.50
C ALA A 116 28.08 34.29 20.21
N ARG A 117 26.98 34.95 20.62
CA ARG A 117 27.04 36.22 21.36
C ARG A 117 27.69 36.05 22.74
N GLN A 118 27.35 35.00 23.48
CA GLN A 118 27.95 34.74 24.80
C GLN A 118 29.46 34.48 24.70
N LYS A 119 29.88 33.65 23.73
CA LYS A 119 31.30 33.41 23.47
C LYS A 119 32.04 34.72 23.15
N LYS A 120 31.53 35.50 22.19
CA LYS A 120 32.12 36.79 21.81
C LYS A 120 32.20 37.78 22.99
N THR A 121 31.20 37.77 23.88
CA THR A 121 31.18 38.63 25.06
C THR A 121 32.28 38.23 26.04
N LEU A 122 32.47 36.93 26.29
CA LEU A 122 33.56 36.44 27.16
C LEU A 122 34.94 36.70 26.57
N GLU A 123 35.12 36.49 25.27
CA GLU A 123 36.38 36.81 24.56
C GLU A 123 36.74 38.29 24.73
N ALA A 124 35.76 39.20 24.62
CA ALA A 124 35.98 40.63 24.84
C ALA A 124 36.35 40.97 26.30
N ILE A 125 35.75 40.29 27.29
CA ILE A 125 36.12 40.45 28.71
C ILE A 125 37.56 39.97 28.96
N PHE A 126 37.93 38.81 28.42
CA PHE A 126 39.27 38.23 28.59
C PHE A 126 40.36 39.08 27.92
N GLN A 127 40.08 39.65 26.75
CA GLN A 127 40.98 40.60 26.10
C GLN A 127 41.24 41.87 26.94
N GLY A 128 40.32 42.21 27.85
CA GLY A 128 40.49 43.33 28.78
C GLY A 128 41.44 43.07 29.95
N ILE A 129 41.81 41.82 30.22
CA ILE A 129 42.64 41.41 31.37
C ILE A 129 43.87 40.57 30.99
N THR A 130 44.19 40.52 29.69
CA THR A 130 45.30 39.72 29.15
C THR A 130 46.68 40.11 29.70
N ASP A 131 46.83 41.29 30.29
CA ASP A 131 48.04 41.73 30.99
C ASP A 131 48.25 41.01 32.33
N MET A 132 47.19 40.46 32.92
CA MET A 132 47.23 39.74 34.20
C MET A 132 47.21 38.22 34.03
N ILE A 133 46.35 37.70 33.16
CA ILE A 133 46.16 36.25 32.96
C ILE A 133 45.64 35.94 31.55
N ASP A 134 46.11 34.85 30.95
CA ASP A 134 45.61 34.37 29.65
C ASP A 134 44.46 33.38 29.86
N LEU A 135 43.27 33.73 29.37
CA LEU A 135 42.06 32.92 29.48
C LEU A 135 41.42 32.74 28.09
N GLN A 136 40.93 31.53 27.83
CA GLN A 136 40.21 31.20 26.62
C GLN A 136 38.72 31.00 26.90
N ALA A 137 37.87 31.50 26.01
CA ALA A 137 36.44 31.25 26.06
C ALA A 137 36.12 29.76 25.79
N PHE A 138 34.94 29.33 26.20
CA PHE A 138 34.48 27.96 25.99
C PHE A 138 34.42 27.57 24.50
N SER A 139 34.61 26.27 24.22
CA SER A 139 34.43 25.72 22.87
C SER A 139 32.95 25.62 22.51
N THR A 140 32.61 25.98 21.26
CA THR A 140 31.26 25.79 20.70
C THR A 140 31.15 24.53 19.85
N ALA A 141 32.21 23.71 19.78
CA ALA A 141 32.29 22.57 18.86
C ALA A 141 31.18 21.54 19.11
N ASP A 142 31.00 21.08 20.36
CA ASP A 142 29.98 20.09 20.70
C ASP A 142 28.57 20.65 20.49
N PHE A 143 28.33 21.90 20.90
CA PHE A 143 27.06 22.59 20.65
C PHE A 143 26.73 22.64 19.16
N ASN A 144 27.67 23.09 18.32
CA ASN A 144 27.48 23.18 16.88
C ASN A 144 27.24 21.80 16.25
N ARG A 145 27.95 20.76 16.70
CA ARG A 145 27.75 19.38 16.25
C ARG A 145 26.33 18.88 16.56
N HIS A 146 25.87 19.01 17.81
CA HIS A 146 24.53 18.59 18.21
C HIS A 146 23.44 19.38 17.51
N MET A 147 23.65 20.68 17.30
CA MET A 147 22.69 21.52 16.60
C MET A 147 22.57 21.16 15.12
N SER A 148 23.71 20.89 14.47
CA SER A 148 23.74 20.44 13.07
C SER A 148 23.07 19.07 12.91
N ALA A 149 23.33 18.13 13.82
CA ALA A 149 22.67 16.82 13.82
C ALA A 149 21.15 16.94 14.02
N SER A 150 20.70 17.84 14.91
CA SER A 150 19.28 18.10 15.15
C SER A 150 18.59 18.72 13.94
N LYS A 151 19.26 19.66 13.25
CA LYS A 151 18.79 20.24 11.99
C LYS A 151 18.62 19.17 10.91
N VAL A 152 19.62 18.30 10.72
CA VAL A 152 19.54 17.18 9.76
C VAL A 152 18.38 16.25 10.12
N LYS A 153 18.22 15.87 11.39
CA LYS A 153 17.10 15.02 11.82
C LYS A 153 15.73 15.64 11.51
N ARG A 154 15.58 16.94 11.77
CA ARG A 154 14.37 17.71 11.46
C ARG A 154 14.07 17.70 9.97
N GLU A 155 15.05 18.06 9.14
CA GLU A 155 14.91 18.11 7.67
C GLU A 155 14.60 16.73 7.08
N CYS A 156 15.36 15.70 7.47
CA CYS A 156 15.09 14.34 7.02
C CYS A 156 13.71 13.82 7.43
N THR A 157 13.16 14.26 8.57
CA THR A 157 11.80 13.88 8.99
C THR A 157 10.75 14.46 8.05
N VAL A 158 10.89 15.75 7.69
CA VAL A 158 10.02 16.41 6.70
C VAL A 158 10.15 15.74 5.34
N ASP A 159 11.37 15.54 4.86
CA ASP A 159 11.64 14.90 3.57
C ASP A 159 11.01 13.51 3.45
N LYS A 160 11.09 12.69 4.51
CA LYS A 160 10.46 11.37 4.54
C LYS A 160 8.95 11.43 4.38
N ILE A 161 8.29 12.37 5.04
CA ILE A 161 6.84 12.54 4.94
C ILE A 161 6.47 13.00 3.53
N GLU A 162 7.21 13.94 2.94
CA GLU A 162 6.94 14.43 1.59
C GLU A 162 7.18 13.36 0.52
N GLN A 163 8.20 12.52 0.70
CA GLN A 163 8.45 11.37 -0.16
C GLN A 163 7.31 10.36 -0.07
N LEU A 164 6.83 10.06 1.14
CA LEU A 164 5.72 9.13 1.36
C LEU A 164 4.41 9.67 0.75
N ASP A 165 4.10 10.95 0.96
CA ASP A 165 2.94 11.62 0.35
C ASP A 165 2.99 11.58 -1.18
N SER A 166 4.14 11.95 -1.76
CA SER A 166 4.37 11.91 -3.21
C SER A 166 4.23 10.50 -3.77
N GLN A 167 4.77 9.49 -3.07
CA GLN A 167 4.63 8.08 -3.44
C GLN A 167 3.16 7.66 -3.46
N PHE A 168 2.43 7.89 -2.37
CA PHE A 168 1.01 7.52 -2.27
C PHE A 168 0.15 8.23 -3.30
N LYS A 169 0.37 9.53 -3.51
CA LYS A 169 -0.33 10.30 -4.54
C LYS A 169 -0.08 9.76 -5.94
N LYS A 170 1.18 9.50 -6.28
CA LYS A 170 1.55 8.94 -7.59
C LYS A 170 0.92 7.57 -7.79
N GLU A 171 0.99 6.71 -6.79
CA GLU A 171 0.46 5.36 -6.87
C GLU A 171 -1.07 5.37 -6.99
N TYR A 172 -1.77 6.15 -6.17
CA TYR A 172 -3.23 6.30 -6.27
C TYR A 172 -3.67 6.76 -7.66
N GLY A 173 -2.94 7.72 -8.26
CA GLY A 173 -3.22 8.23 -9.60
C GLY A 173 -3.09 7.17 -10.71
N THR A 174 -2.38 6.06 -10.48
CA THR A 174 -2.32 4.97 -11.48
C THR A 174 -3.68 4.32 -11.75
N SER A 175 -4.60 4.42 -10.78
CA SER A 175 -5.94 3.83 -10.90
C SER A 175 -6.91 4.64 -11.75
N GLU A 176 -6.64 5.93 -11.99
CA GLU A 176 -7.54 6.84 -12.71
C GLU A 176 -7.74 6.38 -14.16
N ALA A 177 -6.66 5.95 -14.82
CA ALA A 177 -6.73 5.45 -16.18
C ALA A 177 -7.65 4.22 -16.32
N SER A 178 -7.64 3.31 -15.34
CA SER A 178 -8.55 2.16 -15.33
C SER A 178 -10.00 2.60 -15.11
N GLN A 179 -10.26 3.54 -14.20
CA GLN A 179 -11.61 4.04 -13.95
C GLN A 179 -12.23 4.73 -15.18
N ASP A 180 -11.45 5.59 -15.83
CA ASP A 180 -11.87 6.29 -17.05
C ASP A 180 -12.15 5.30 -18.19
N HIS A 181 -11.29 4.30 -18.34
CA HIS A 181 -11.43 3.26 -19.36
C HIS A 181 -12.67 2.40 -19.15
N ILE A 182 -12.88 1.89 -17.94
CA ILE A 182 -14.05 1.04 -17.64
C ILE A 182 -15.35 1.83 -17.88
N SER A 183 -15.36 3.12 -17.50
CA SER A 183 -16.47 4.03 -17.78
C SER A 183 -16.70 4.21 -19.29
N ALA A 184 -15.63 4.42 -20.07
CA ALA A 184 -15.70 4.54 -21.52
C ALA A 184 -16.18 3.25 -22.20
N ARG A 185 -15.75 2.08 -21.72
CA ARG A 185 -16.23 0.76 -22.18
C ARG A 185 -17.72 0.59 -21.91
N GLY A 186 -18.18 0.92 -20.72
CA GLY A 186 -19.60 0.91 -20.36
C GLY A 186 -20.42 1.81 -21.28
N LYS A 187 -19.94 3.02 -21.56
CA LYS A 187 -20.59 3.93 -22.50
C LYS A 187 -20.66 3.35 -23.92
N ALA A 188 -19.54 2.83 -24.44
CA ALA A 188 -19.51 2.22 -25.77
C ALA A 188 -20.45 1.02 -25.89
N LEU A 189 -20.59 0.22 -24.83
CA LEU A 189 -21.55 -0.89 -24.78
C LEU A 189 -22.99 -0.40 -24.89
N MET A 190 -23.33 0.65 -24.14
CA MET A 190 -24.67 1.26 -24.18
C MET A 190 -24.96 1.88 -25.55
N GLU A 191 -24.02 2.62 -26.13
CA GLU A 191 -24.14 3.23 -27.46
C GLU A 191 -24.34 2.18 -28.57
N ALA A 192 -23.67 1.04 -28.45
CA ALA A 192 -23.82 -0.07 -29.40
C ALA A 192 -25.18 -0.77 -29.31
N ALA A 193 -25.94 -0.58 -28.23
CA ALA A 193 -27.30 -1.08 -28.05
C ALA A 193 -28.40 -0.02 -28.31
N GLY A 194 -28.02 1.19 -28.73
CA GLY A 194 -28.93 2.30 -29.01
C GLY A 194 -28.40 3.63 -28.46
N GLN A 195 -29.09 4.73 -28.74
CA GLN A 195 -28.67 6.05 -28.22
C GLN A 195 -28.86 6.11 -26.70
N GLU A 196 -27.77 6.25 -25.93
CA GLU A 196 -27.68 6.44 -24.46
C GLU A 196 -28.93 5.96 -23.67
N LYS A 197 -29.96 6.82 -23.52
CA LYS A 197 -31.18 6.59 -22.71
C LYS A 197 -32.21 5.62 -23.33
N LYS A 198 -31.97 5.13 -24.54
CA LYS A 198 -32.82 4.18 -25.28
C LYS A 198 -32.09 2.88 -25.63
N ALA A 199 -30.97 2.59 -24.98
CA ALA A 199 -30.27 1.33 -25.19
C ALA A 199 -31.21 0.16 -24.91
N GLN A 200 -31.39 -0.71 -25.89
CA GLN A 200 -32.17 -1.93 -25.75
C GLN A 200 -31.26 -3.11 -26.08
N PRO A 201 -31.10 -4.09 -25.17
CA PRO A 201 -30.20 -5.23 -25.40
C PRO A 201 -30.50 -5.99 -26.71
N ILE A 202 -31.77 -6.01 -27.16
CA ILE A 202 -32.17 -6.62 -28.43
C ILE A 202 -31.57 -5.95 -29.67
N HIS A 203 -31.16 -4.68 -29.56
CA HIS A 203 -30.55 -3.89 -30.63
C HIS A 203 -29.03 -3.84 -30.55
N PHE A 204 -28.40 -4.61 -29.65
CA PHE A 204 -26.96 -4.64 -29.50
C PHE A 204 -26.26 -5.00 -30.81
N ASN A 205 -25.30 -4.16 -31.20
CA ASN A 205 -24.46 -4.31 -32.37
C ASN A 205 -23.01 -4.61 -31.95
N GLU A 206 -22.68 -5.89 -31.90
CA GLU A 206 -21.34 -6.38 -31.57
C GLU A 206 -20.22 -5.75 -32.43
N LYS A 207 -20.46 -5.58 -33.74
CA LYS A 207 -19.45 -5.03 -34.64
C LYS A 207 -19.14 -3.56 -34.31
N ALA A 208 -20.18 -2.78 -33.98
CA ALA A 208 -19.99 -1.40 -33.54
C ALA A 208 -19.24 -1.35 -32.21
N TYR A 209 -19.59 -2.25 -31.29
CA TYR A 209 -18.98 -2.33 -29.97
C TYR A 209 -17.49 -2.71 -30.01
N TYR A 210 -17.15 -3.85 -30.63
CA TYR A 210 -15.76 -4.29 -30.77
C TYR A 210 -14.94 -3.37 -31.69
N GLY A 211 -15.62 -2.64 -32.58
CA GLY A 211 -15.02 -1.60 -33.41
C GLY A 211 -14.66 -0.32 -32.64
N SER A 212 -15.23 -0.11 -31.45
CA SER A 212 -15.05 1.10 -30.64
C SER A 212 -13.60 1.28 -30.19
N LYS A 213 -13.21 2.55 -30.02
CA LYS A 213 -11.89 2.89 -29.48
C LYS A 213 -11.72 2.34 -28.06
N ALA A 214 -12.76 2.47 -27.22
CA ALA A 214 -12.74 1.98 -25.84
C ALA A 214 -12.45 0.47 -25.81
N PHE A 215 -13.19 -0.35 -26.56
CA PHE A 215 -12.95 -1.80 -26.56
C PHE A 215 -11.52 -2.16 -26.99
N LYS A 216 -11.00 -1.52 -28.05
CA LYS A 216 -9.65 -1.79 -28.58
C LYS A 216 -8.51 -1.43 -27.61
N GLN A 217 -8.75 -0.57 -26.63
CA GLN A 217 -7.75 -0.18 -25.63
C GLN A 217 -7.74 -1.10 -24.39
N SER A 218 -8.71 -2.02 -24.28
CA SER A 218 -8.91 -2.82 -23.06
C SER A 218 -7.72 -3.69 -22.72
N ASP A 219 -7.13 -4.39 -23.69
CA ASP A 219 -6.02 -5.31 -23.44
C ASP A 219 -4.81 -4.60 -22.80
N GLU A 220 -4.47 -3.39 -23.26
CA GLU A 220 -3.35 -2.63 -22.74
C GLU A 220 -3.60 -2.19 -21.27
N ILE A 221 -4.81 -1.71 -20.99
CA ILE A 221 -5.17 -1.16 -19.67
C ILE A 221 -5.34 -2.29 -18.64
N LEU A 222 -5.95 -3.40 -19.05
CA LEU A 222 -6.06 -4.60 -18.21
C LEU A 222 -4.70 -5.22 -17.95
N LYS A 223 -3.80 -5.23 -18.93
CA LYS A 223 -2.42 -5.68 -18.72
C LYS A 223 -1.73 -4.86 -17.62
N LYS A 224 -1.79 -3.53 -17.69
CA LYS A 224 -1.19 -2.66 -16.65
C LYS A 224 -1.80 -2.90 -15.26
N THR A 225 -3.13 -3.06 -15.19
CA THR A 225 -3.83 -3.32 -13.93
C THR A 225 -3.40 -4.66 -13.32
N ARG A 226 -3.31 -5.72 -14.13
CA ARG A 226 -2.89 -7.05 -13.69
C ARG A 226 -1.41 -7.10 -13.32
N GLU A 227 -0.55 -6.40 -14.05
CA GLU A 227 0.87 -6.26 -13.70
C GLU A 227 1.05 -5.57 -12.34
N TYR A 228 0.32 -4.48 -12.10
CA TYR A 228 0.30 -3.82 -10.79
C TYR A 228 -0.12 -4.78 -9.68
N LEU A 229 -1.23 -5.50 -9.88
CA LEU A 229 -1.75 -6.46 -8.90
C LEU A 229 -0.76 -7.60 -8.62
N ALA A 230 -0.10 -8.11 -9.66
CA ALA A 230 0.93 -9.14 -9.52
C ALA A 230 2.11 -8.64 -8.68
N ILE A 231 2.60 -7.43 -8.96
CA ILE A 231 3.68 -6.80 -8.18
C ILE A 231 3.27 -6.61 -6.73
N LYS A 232 2.07 -6.10 -6.46
CA LYS A 232 1.59 -5.90 -5.08
C LYS A 232 1.45 -7.21 -4.33
N LYS A 233 0.95 -8.25 -4.98
CA LYS A 233 0.88 -9.59 -4.39
C LYS A 233 2.26 -10.13 -4.06
N GLU A 234 3.24 -10.00 -4.96
CA GLU A 234 4.61 -10.43 -4.72
C GLU A 234 5.25 -9.67 -3.54
N VAL A 235 5.06 -8.36 -3.46
CA VAL A 235 5.55 -7.53 -2.33
C VAL A 235 4.90 -7.96 -1.02
N ALA A 236 3.58 -8.17 -1.00
CA ALA A 236 2.86 -8.61 0.19
C ALA A 236 3.33 -10.00 0.66
N GLU A 237 3.50 -10.95 -0.26
CA GLU A 237 4.02 -12.29 0.07
C GLU A 237 5.46 -12.23 0.59
N LYS A 238 6.35 -11.45 -0.04
CA LYS A 238 7.73 -11.26 0.47
C LYS A 238 7.73 -10.72 1.90
N ARG A 239 6.84 -9.77 2.20
CA ARG A 239 6.70 -9.21 3.54
C ARG A 239 6.17 -10.25 4.53
N ARG A 240 5.10 -10.95 4.18
CA ARG A 240 4.53 -12.04 4.98
C ARG A 240 5.58 -13.10 5.29
N MET A 241 6.36 -13.52 4.30
CA MET A 241 7.44 -14.50 4.48
C MET A 241 8.54 -13.99 5.41
N LYS A 242 8.93 -12.71 5.31
CA LYS A 242 9.89 -12.09 6.22
C LYS A 242 9.37 -12.09 7.66
N GLU A 243 8.11 -11.74 7.86
CA GLU A 243 7.47 -11.73 9.19
C GLU A 243 7.35 -13.14 9.77
N LEU A 244 6.95 -14.12 8.97
CA LEU A 244 6.88 -15.52 9.40
C LEU A 244 8.26 -16.06 9.80
N LYS A 245 9.32 -15.77 9.02
CA LYS A 245 10.70 -16.14 9.39
C LYS A 245 11.15 -15.49 10.69
N ALA A 246 10.87 -14.19 10.87
CA ALA A 246 11.20 -13.49 12.11
C ALA A 246 10.42 -14.01 13.33
N LYS A 247 9.20 -14.53 13.13
CA LYS A 247 8.44 -15.24 14.18
C LYS A 247 9.05 -16.60 14.47
N LEU A 248 9.42 -17.35 13.43
CA LEU A 248 10.04 -18.67 13.54
C LEU A 248 11.36 -18.64 14.34
N GLU A 249 12.15 -17.57 14.21
CA GLU A 249 13.38 -17.37 15.00
C GLU A 249 13.11 -17.14 16.49
N LYS A 250 11.92 -16.66 16.86
CA LYS A 250 11.58 -16.26 18.23
C LYS A 250 10.70 -17.28 18.95
N VAL A 251 9.99 -18.13 18.20
CA VAL A 251 9.05 -19.10 18.76
C VAL A 251 9.81 -20.22 19.46
N SER A 252 9.46 -20.48 20.72
CA SER A 252 10.06 -21.55 21.53
C SER A 252 9.13 -22.75 21.66
N ASP A 253 7.83 -22.56 21.45
CA ASP A 253 6.85 -23.64 21.51
C ASP A 253 6.94 -24.54 20.26
N PRO A 254 7.11 -25.86 20.41
CA PRO A 254 7.23 -26.78 19.28
C PRO A 254 6.01 -26.87 18.37
N ASP A 255 4.79 -26.75 18.91
CA ASP A 255 3.57 -26.90 18.12
C ASP A 255 3.32 -25.61 17.32
N GLU A 256 3.52 -24.44 17.93
CA GLU A 256 3.48 -23.13 17.25
C GLU A 256 4.57 -23.03 16.17
N TYR A 257 5.78 -23.56 16.42
CA TYR A 257 6.84 -23.66 15.41
C TYR A 257 6.37 -24.44 14.17
N LEU A 258 5.72 -25.60 14.38
CA LEU A 258 5.20 -26.42 13.28
C LEU A 258 4.04 -25.72 12.54
N GLU A 259 3.22 -24.92 13.21
CA GLU A 259 2.17 -24.12 12.55
C GLU A 259 2.76 -23.04 11.64
N ILE A 260 3.75 -22.28 12.13
CA ILE A 260 4.44 -21.27 11.33
C ILE A 260 5.15 -21.92 10.14
N VAL A 261 5.78 -23.09 10.33
CA VAL A 261 6.39 -23.87 9.25
C VAL A 261 5.37 -24.28 8.19
N LYS A 262 4.17 -24.69 8.57
CA LYS A 262 3.10 -25.03 7.61
C LYS A 262 2.71 -23.82 6.75
N GLU A 263 2.70 -22.63 7.33
CA GLU A 263 2.44 -21.39 6.58
C GLU A 263 3.59 -21.00 5.66
N ILE A 264 4.84 -21.16 6.10
CA ILE A 264 6.05 -20.87 5.31
C ILE A 264 6.20 -21.87 4.16
N GLY A 265 5.81 -23.13 4.36
CA GLY A 265 6.08 -24.24 3.45
C GLY A 265 7.48 -24.83 3.70
N TYR A 266 7.55 -26.16 3.86
CA TYR A 266 8.78 -26.87 4.20
C TYR A 266 9.91 -26.62 3.20
N GLU A 267 9.58 -26.44 1.93
CA GLU A 267 10.53 -26.14 0.85
C GLU A 267 11.28 -24.82 1.07
N ASN A 268 10.66 -23.83 1.72
CA ASN A 268 11.20 -22.48 1.94
C ASN A 268 12.06 -22.34 3.21
N LEU A 269 12.21 -23.44 3.94
CA LEU A 269 13.07 -23.55 5.13
C LEU A 269 14.54 -23.82 4.76
N ASP A 270 15.44 -23.36 5.60
CA ASP A 270 16.86 -23.72 5.55
C ASP A 270 17.12 -25.15 6.06
N LEU A 271 18.37 -25.61 5.97
CA LEU A 271 18.72 -26.97 6.33
C LEU A 271 18.54 -27.26 7.82
N ALA A 272 18.84 -26.30 8.69
CA ALA A 272 18.75 -26.46 10.14
C ALA A 272 17.29 -26.48 10.59
N GLU A 273 16.47 -25.57 10.06
CA GLU A 273 15.02 -25.52 10.26
C GLU A 273 14.36 -26.85 9.84
N LYS A 274 14.72 -27.36 8.65
CA LYS A 274 14.24 -28.66 8.15
C LYS A 274 14.59 -29.81 9.10
N GLN A 275 15.83 -29.86 9.59
CA GLN A 275 16.26 -30.88 10.55
C GLN A 275 15.50 -30.79 11.87
N TYR A 276 15.24 -29.57 12.35
CA TYR A 276 14.49 -29.35 13.57
C TYR A 276 13.03 -29.81 13.43
N VAL A 277 12.36 -29.48 12.32
CA VAL A 277 11.01 -29.98 12.00
C VAL A 277 10.95 -31.50 12.06
N LEU A 278 11.90 -32.19 11.42
CA LEU A 278 11.97 -33.66 11.44
C LEU A 278 12.13 -34.22 12.86
N GLN A 279 12.91 -33.55 13.73
CA GLN A 279 13.04 -33.97 15.13
C GLN A 279 11.71 -33.81 15.88
N LEU A 280 11.00 -32.71 15.68
CA LEU A 280 9.70 -32.46 16.31
C LEU A 280 8.65 -33.49 15.88
N GLU A 281 8.58 -33.81 14.60
CA GLU A 281 7.66 -34.84 14.08
C GLU A 281 7.96 -36.24 14.65
N GLN A 282 9.25 -36.58 14.81
CA GLN A 282 9.67 -37.82 15.47
C GLN A 282 9.30 -37.85 16.95
N MET A 283 9.42 -36.74 17.68
CA MET A 283 8.97 -36.66 19.07
C MET A 283 7.45 -36.81 19.17
N ASN A 284 6.70 -36.14 18.30
CA ASN A 284 5.23 -36.18 18.30
C ASN A 284 4.68 -37.55 17.87
N SER A 285 5.36 -38.30 17.02
CA SER A 285 5.00 -39.71 16.72
C SER A 285 5.29 -40.66 17.88
N ARG A 286 6.41 -40.48 18.59
CA ARG A 286 6.72 -41.28 19.79
C ARG A 286 5.74 -41.07 20.93
N LYS A 287 5.32 -39.82 21.18
CA LYS A 287 4.28 -39.51 22.18
C LYS A 287 2.96 -40.22 21.85
N ARG A 288 2.51 -40.12 20.59
CA ARG A 288 1.27 -40.79 20.12
C ARG A 288 1.32 -42.32 20.25
N ASN A 289 2.48 -42.92 20.01
CA ASN A 289 2.64 -44.38 20.14
C ASN A 289 2.81 -44.84 21.60
N GLY A 290 3.33 -43.98 22.49
CA GLY A 290 3.47 -44.26 23.92
C GLY A 290 2.18 -44.12 24.71
N GLU A 291 1.22 -43.32 24.23
CA GLU A 291 -0.12 -43.17 24.81
C GLU A 291 -1.09 -44.33 24.43
N GLN A 292 -0.67 -45.22 23.52
CA GLN A 292 -1.45 -46.38 23.06
C GLN A 292 -1.02 -47.72 23.69
N ALA A 293 -0.07 -47.71 24.64
CA ALA A 293 0.44 -48.89 25.35
C ALA A 293 0.06 -48.84 26.84
#